data_AF-A0AAV2N3S4-F1
#
_entry.id   AF-A0AAV2N3S4-F1
#
_cell.length_a   1.000
_cell.length_b   1.000
_cell.length_c   1.000
_cell.angle_alpha   90.00
_cell.angle_beta   90.00
_cell.angle_gamma   90.00
#
_symmetry.space_group_name_H-M   'P 1'
#
loop_
_entity.id
_entity.type
_entity.pdbx_description
1 polymer ?
#
loop_
_entity_poly.entity_id
_entity_poly.type
_entity_poly.pdbx_seq_one_letter_code
_entity_poly.pdbx_strand_id
1 'polypeptide(L)'
;MQSLTWFLALAGCLAFAQAHTYHMGACPVVEPMQGFQMNRFLGLWYVIQKTSTGSKCITYNYTRGEEPGEYVITQDSDHLILGLTPLKHEYHYTGELTVPEPSTPGRMEVRFPLNVAGSASHVVFMTDYDTYAGIFTCQKLAFAHRQSATILSRIRTLDQQQVDKIRQRLSQFGVDPFDLSIVSQSGCSQGNNSVDINIDPNTFTSENLGNVVRKAGEKIGDGVQWVSQTGSKVYHKIAGTEEDHTTSSTDRNSRVTNGKNDGRLETNDVEWIP
;
A
#
# COMPACT_ATOMS: atom_id res chain seq x y z
N MET A 1 27.51 34.99 -5.64
CA MET A 1 28.06 33.65 -5.32
C MET A 1 27.07 32.77 -4.56
N GLN A 2 26.33 33.30 -3.56
CA GLN A 2 25.32 32.53 -2.80
C GLN A 2 24.08 32.10 -3.62
N SER A 3 23.71 32.86 -4.66
CA SER A 3 22.60 32.47 -5.56
C SER A 3 22.96 31.26 -6.43
N LEU A 4 24.19 31.19 -6.94
CA LEU A 4 24.66 30.09 -7.78
C LEU A 4 24.78 28.77 -7.01
N THR A 5 25.18 28.82 -5.73
CA THR A 5 25.23 27.64 -4.87
C THR A 5 23.84 27.10 -4.53
N TRP A 6 22.83 27.96 -4.41
CA TRP A 6 21.44 27.54 -4.21
C TRP A 6 20.86 26.87 -5.48
N PHE A 7 21.13 27.41 -6.66
CA PHE A 7 20.73 26.77 -7.93
C PHE A 7 21.40 25.41 -8.13
N LEU A 8 22.69 25.28 -7.80
CA LEU A 8 23.41 24.01 -7.86
C LEU A 8 22.92 22.99 -6.83
N ALA A 9 22.57 23.43 -5.61
CA ALA A 9 21.98 22.57 -4.60
C ALA A 9 20.58 22.08 -4.99
N LEU A 10 19.74 22.96 -5.57
CA LEU A 10 18.41 22.59 -6.05
C LEU A 10 18.47 21.63 -7.24
N ALA A 11 19.38 21.89 -8.19
CA ALA A 11 19.63 20.99 -9.32
C ALA A 11 20.20 19.63 -8.87
N GLY A 12 21.06 19.62 -7.84
CA GLY A 12 21.55 18.41 -7.20
C GLY A 12 20.44 17.59 -6.54
N CYS A 13 19.51 18.22 -5.82
CA CYS A 13 18.37 17.54 -5.19
C CYS A 13 17.38 16.96 -6.22
N LEU A 14 17.18 17.62 -7.36
CA LEU A 14 16.34 17.11 -8.46
C LEU A 14 16.92 15.84 -9.12
N ALA A 15 18.24 15.66 -9.11
CA ALA A 15 18.89 14.48 -9.68
C ALA A 15 18.68 13.19 -8.86
N PHE A 16 18.31 13.30 -7.58
CA PHE A 16 18.11 12.15 -6.68
C PHE A 16 16.65 11.69 -6.53
N ALA A 17 15.70 12.27 -7.28
CA ALA A 17 14.27 11.94 -7.19
C ALA A 17 13.79 10.83 -8.16
N GLN A 18 14.70 10.03 -8.73
CA GLN A 18 14.36 8.93 -9.65
C GLN A 18 14.08 7.61 -8.90
N ALA A 19 13.20 7.65 -7.90
CA ALA A 19 12.67 6.46 -7.28
C ALA A 19 11.14 6.57 -7.30
N HIS A 20 10.50 5.64 -8.01
CA HIS A 20 9.07 5.53 -8.39
C HIS A 20 8.75 5.99 -9.83
N THR A 21 8.26 5.05 -10.65
CA THR A 21 7.74 5.25 -12.01
C THR A 21 6.38 5.96 -11.95
N TYR A 22 6.42 7.28 -11.79
CA TYR A 22 5.25 8.14 -11.97
C TYR A 22 5.16 8.56 -13.43
N HIS A 23 4.02 8.29 -14.06
CA HIS A 23 3.73 8.69 -15.42
C HIS A 23 2.64 9.75 -15.40
N MET A 24 2.65 10.67 -16.36
CA MET A 24 1.61 11.69 -16.48
C MET A 24 0.39 11.12 -17.20
N GLY A 25 -0.80 11.64 -16.88
CA GLY A 25 -2.05 11.24 -17.54
C GLY A 25 -2.68 9.96 -16.96
N ALA A 26 -3.61 9.37 -17.73
CA ALA A 26 -4.39 8.21 -17.31
C ALA A 26 -3.57 6.90 -17.36
N CYS A 27 -3.99 5.91 -16.58
CA CYS A 27 -3.47 4.55 -16.68
C CYS A 27 -3.64 4.00 -18.10
N PRO A 28 -2.65 3.25 -18.64
CA PRO A 28 -2.82 2.56 -19.89
C PRO A 28 -3.89 1.46 -19.75
N VAL A 29 -4.61 1.22 -20.84
CA VAL A 29 -5.64 0.17 -20.88
C VAL A 29 -4.98 -1.16 -21.21
N VAL A 30 -4.84 -2.01 -20.19
CA VAL A 30 -4.37 -3.39 -20.32
C VAL A 30 -5.57 -4.32 -20.31
N GLU A 31 -5.66 -5.15 -21.35
CA GLU A 31 -6.74 -6.13 -21.46
C GLU A 31 -6.43 -7.40 -20.65
N PRO A 32 -7.37 -7.90 -19.83
CA PRO A 32 -7.21 -9.14 -19.10
C PRO A 32 -7.18 -10.33 -20.07
N MET A 33 -6.57 -11.42 -19.61
CA MET A 33 -6.63 -12.69 -20.31
C MET A 33 -8.09 -13.14 -20.49
N GLN A 34 -8.46 -13.48 -21.73
CA GLN A 34 -9.77 -14.05 -22.02
C GLN A 34 -9.93 -15.42 -21.37
N GLY A 35 -11.11 -15.69 -20.82
CA GLY A 35 -11.42 -16.97 -20.16
C GLY A 35 -10.58 -17.24 -18.92
N PHE A 36 -10.05 -16.20 -18.27
CA PHE A 36 -9.23 -16.33 -17.07
C PHE A 36 -9.98 -17.09 -15.95
N GLN A 37 -9.31 -18.08 -15.33
CA GLN A 37 -9.87 -18.87 -14.23
C GLN A 37 -9.08 -18.64 -12.95
N MET A 38 -9.61 -17.79 -12.05
CA MET A 38 -8.92 -17.41 -10.82
C MET A 38 -8.56 -18.61 -9.94
N ASN A 39 -9.44 -19.62 -9.85
CA ASN A 39 -9.17 -20.85 -9.09
C ASN A 39 -7.89 -21.59 -9.52
N ARG A 40 -7.50 -21.53 -10.80
CA ARG A 40 -6.26 -22.13 -11.30
C ARG A 40 -5.04 -21.23 -11.07
N PHE A 41 -5.27 -19.94 -10.87
CA PHE A 41 -4.22 -18.94 -10.68
C PHE A 41 -3.74 -18.85 -9.22
N LEU A 42 -4.56 -19.30 -8.27
CA LEU A 42 -4.22 -19.31 -6.84
C LEU A 42 -2.88 -20.01 -6.53
N GLY A 43 -2.37 -19.71 -5.34
CA GLY A 43 -1.13 -20.25 -4.80
C GLY A 43 0.08 -19.36 -5.07
N LEU A 44 1.25 -19.95 -4.87
CA LEU A 44 2.54 -19.28 -4.89
C LEU A 44 3.02 -19.00 -6.33
N TRP A 45 3.61 -17.82 -6.49
CA TRP A 45 4.30 -17.34 -7.67
C TRP A 45 5.60 -16.66 -7.27
N TYR A 46 6.69 -16.97 -7.97
CA TYR A 46 7.96 -16.28 -7.86
C TYR A 46 7.99 -15.11 -8.84
N VAL A 47 8.38 -13.94 -8.36
CA VAL A 47 8.57 -12.78 -9.24
C VAL A 47 9.92 -12.89 -9.94
N ILE A 48 9.90 -12.89 -11.27
CA ILE A 48 11.10 -13.00 -12.12
C ILE A 48 11.56 -11.63 -12.60
N GLN A 49 10.61 -10.78 -13.01
CA GLN A 49 10.88 -9.39 -13.34
C GLN A 49 9.79 -8.48 -12.80
N LYS A 50 10.15 -7.26 -12.39
CA LYS A 50 9.19 -6.27 -11.89
C LYS A 50 9.68 -4.86 -12.19
N THR A 51 8.76 -3.93 -12.46
CA THR A 51 9.10 -2.52 -12.69
C THR A 51 9.87 -1.94 -11.51
N SER A 52 11.07 -1.40 -11.78
CA SER A 52 11.89 -0.60 -10.87
C SER A 52 11.95 -1.10 -9.42
N THR A 53 12.49 -2.32 -9.21
CA THR A 53 12.69 -2.88 -7.87
C THR A 53 14.16 -3.24 -7.61
N GLY A 54 14.62 -2.97 -6.38
CA GLY A 54 15.91 -3.44 -5.87
C GLY A 54 15.80 -4.60 -4.87
N SER A 55 14.58 -5.10 -4.64
CA SER A 55 14.33 -6.23 -3.73
C SER A 55 14.67 -7.55 -4.39
N LYS A 56 14.99 -8.55 -3.57
CA LYS A 56 15.23 -9.93 -4.01
C LYS A 56 14.23 -10.87 -3.33
N CYS A 57 14.17 -12.11 -3.80
CA CYS A 57 13.36 -13.18 -3.22
C CYS A 57 11.88 -12.80 -3.12
N ILE A 58 11.38 -12.06 -4.10
CA ILE A 58 10.00 -11.58 -4.08
C ILE A 58 9.06 -12.73 -4.48
N THR A 59 8.07 -13.03 -3.66
CA THR A 59 7.03 -14.01 -3.99
C THR A 59 5.65 -13.44 -3.76
N TYR A 60 4.70 -13.82 -4.62
CA TYR A 60 3.29 -13.50 -4.51
C TYR A 60 2.51 -14.78 -4.22
N ASN A 61 1.70 -14.78 -3.18
CA ASN A 61 0.78 -15.86 -2.90
C ASN A 61 -0.65 -15.36 -2.97
N TYR A 62 -1.45 -15.99 -3.83
CA TYR A 62 -2.85 -15.63 -4.03
C TYR A 62 -3.74 -16.68 -3.35
N THR A 63 -4.58 -16.24 -2.42
CA THR A 63 -5.52 -17.11 -1.70
C THR A 63 -6.95 -16.61 -1.86
N ARG A 64 -7.93 -17.46 -1.52
CA ARG A 64 -9.34 -17.06 -1.50
C ARG A 64 -9.59 -16.14 -0.30
N GLY A 65 -10.42 -15.13 -0.51
CA GLY A 65 -11.03 -14.34 0.55
C GLY A 65 -12.22 -15.09 1.18
N GLU A 66 -12.96 -14.37 2.01
CA GLU A 66 -14.12 -14.91 2.73
C GLU A 66 -15.34 -15.05 1.80
N GLU A 67 -15.56 -14.06 0.94
CA GLU A 67 -16.72 -14.01 0.06
C GLU A 67 -16.38 -14.35 -1.41
N PRO A 68 -17.37 -14.81 -2.21
CA PRO A 68 -17.18 -15.05 -3.64
C PRO A 68 -16.72 -13.78 -4.38
N GLY A 69 -15.62 -13.90 -5.12
CA GLY A 69 -15.04 -12.78 -5.86
C GLY A 69 -14.01 -11.97 -5.07
N GLU A 70 -13.77 -12.33 -3.81
CA GLU A 70 -12.71 -11.78 -2.97
C GLU A 70 -11.51 -12.74 -2.89
N TYR A 71 -10.32 -12.14 -2.89
CA TYR A 71 -9.04 -12.84 -2.84
C TYR A 71 -8.06 -12.03 -2.02
N VAL A 72 -7.00 -12.69 -1.55
CA VAL A 72 -5.91 -12.04 -0.83
C VAL A 72 -4.62 -12.27 -1.61
N ILE A 73 -3.82 -11.21 -1.75
CA ILE A 73 -2.45 -11.28 -2.27
C ILE A 73 -1.48 -10.95 -1.15
N THR A 74 -0.58 -11.88 -0.84
CA THR A 74 0.54 -11.62 0.06
C THR A 74 1.83 -11.54 -0.75
N GLN A 75 2.61 -10.49 -0.52
CA GLN A 75 3.94 -10.32 -1.08
C GLN A 75 4.97 -10.47 0.04
N ASP A 76 5.90 -11.40 -0.13
CA ASP A 76 7.11 -11.53 0.68
C ASP A 76 8.32 -11.06 -0.12
N SER A 77 9.27 -10.38 0.51
CA SER A 77 10.51 -9.96 -0.14
C SER A 77 11.65 -9.67 0.85
N ASP A 78 12.88 -9.93 0.42
CA ASP A 78 14.09 -9.47 1.11
C ASP A 78 14.43 -8.05 0.59
N HIS A 79 14.35 -7.04 1.46
CA HIS A 79 14.74 -5.66 1.08
C HIS A 79 16.22 -5.39 1.36
N LEU A 80 16.92 -4.74 0.43
CA LEU A 80 18.34 -4.42 0.54
C LEU A 80 18.65 -3.10 1.31
N ILE A 81 17.72 -2.58 2.14
CA ILE A 81 17.96 -1.26 2.74
C ILE A 81 19.01 -1.36 3.86
N LEU A 82 20.16 -0.74 3.55
CA LEU A 82 21.23 -0.28 4.42
C LEU A 82 21.81 -1.34 5.36
N GLY A 83 22.95 -1.90 4.95
CA GLY A 83 23.86 -2.73 5.77
C GLY A 83 24.49 -2.02 6.98
N LEU A 84 23.76 -1.10 7.60
CA LEU A 84 24.09 -0.46 8.89
C LEU A 84 23.65 -1.33 10.07
N THR A 85 22.82 -2.36 9.84
CA THR A 85 22.51 -3.37 10.85
C THR A 85 22.49 -4.76 10.20
N PRO A 86 22.87 -5.84 10.93
CA PRO A 86 22.75 -7.22 10.45
C PRO A 86 21.30 -7.74 10.38
N LEU A 87 20.31 -6.84 10.40
CA LEU A 87 18.89 -7.18 10.40
C LEU A 87 18.44 -7.36 8.94
N LYS A 88 18.07 -8.59 8.59
CA LYS A 88 17.39 -8.86 7.32
C LYS A 88 15.95 -8.39 7.46
N HIS A 89 15.58 -7.39 6.67
CA HIS A 89 14.23 -6.85 6.62
C HIS A 89 13.40 -7.68 5.64
N GLU A 90 12.62 -8.61 6.19
CA GLU A 90 11.56 -9.29 5.47
C GLU A 90 10.36 -8.34 5.42
N TYR A 91 9.92 -8.00 4.21
CA TYR A 91 8.76 -7.12 4.02
C TYR A 91 7.59 -7.98 3.59
N HIS A 92 6.66 -8.21 4.52
CA HIS A 92 5.40 -8.88 4.29
C HIS A 92 4.32 -7.83 3.99
N TYR A 93 3.67 -7.95 2.84
CA TYR A 93 2.66 -6.99 2.40
C TYR A 93 1.40 -7.71 1.94
N THR A 94 0.31 -7.49 2.66
CA THR A 94 -1.00 -8.10 2.35
C THR A 94 -1.92 -7.08 1.70
N GLY A 95 -2.53 -7.47 0.59
CA GLY A 95 -3.57 -6.72 -0.10
C GLY A 95 -4.82 -7.55 -0.33
N GLU A 96 -5.95 -6.87 -0.39
CA GLU A 96 -7.24 -7.45 -0.73
C GLU A 96 -7.51 -7.23 -2.22
N LEU A 97 -7.99 -8.27 -2.90
CA LEU A 97 -8.34 -8.27 -4.31
C LEU A 97 -9.83 -8.54 -4.44
N THR A 98 -10.55 -7.68 -5.14
CA THR A 98 -11.94 -7.90 -5.51
C THR A 98 -12.07 -8.04 -7.02
N VAL A 99 -13.07 -8.78 -7.49
CA VAL A 99 -13.46 -8.89 -8.90
C VAL A 99 -14.69 -8.03 -9.12
N PRO A 100 -14.57 -6.80 -9.66
CA PRO A 100 -15.72 -5.90 -9.82
C PRO A 100 -16.73 -6.43 -10.84
N GLU A 101 -16.25 -7.14 -11.86
CA GLU A 101 -17.05 -7.63 -12.98
C GLU A 101 -16.79 -9.15 -13.17
N PRO A 102 -17.72 -10.03 -12.74
CA PRO A 102 -17.57 -11.47 -12.82
C PRO A 102 -17.35 -12.02 -14.23
N SER A 103 -17.80 -11.31 -15.27
CA SER A 103 -17.56 -11.69 -16.67
C SER A 103 -16.11 -11.49 -17.11
N THR A 104 -15.32 -10.69 -16.38
CA THR A 104 -13.90 -10.43 -16.65
C THR A 104 -13.03 -10.67 -15.41
N PRO A 105 -12.94 -11.89 -14.88
CA PRO A 105 -12.28 -12.18 -13.61
C PRO A 105 -10.76 -11.94 -13.60
N GLY A 106 -10.15 -11.77 -14.78
CA GLY A 106 -8.73 -11.39 -14.90
C GLY A 106 -8.46 -9.91 -14.64
N ARG A 107 -9.51 -9.08 -14.48
CA ARG A 107 -9.41 -7.68 -14.07
C ARG A 107 -9.96 -7.56 -12.65
N MET A 108 -9.05 -7.32 -11.71
CA MET A 108 -9.33 -7.16 -10.29
C MET A 108 -9.01 -5.74 -9.85
N GLU A 109 -9.49 -5.39 -8.66
CA GLU A 109 -9.13 -4.17 -7.95
C GLU A 109 -8.38 -4.57 -6.68
N VAL A 110 -7.17 -4.07 -6.52
CA VAL A 110 -6.35 -4.31 -5.32
C VAL A 110 -6.43 -3.11 -4.39
N ARG A 111 -6.76 -3.38 -3.12
CA ARG A 111 -6.72 -2.40 -2.05
C ARG A 111 -5.62 -2.80 -1.08
N PHE A 112 -4.77 -1.82 -0.76
CA PHE A 112 -3.77 -1.98 0.27
C PHE A 112 -4.11 -1.11 1.48
N PRO A 113 -3.97 -1.62 2.72
CA PRO A 113 -4.43 -0.93 3.93
C PRO A 113 -3.87 0.49 4.11
N LEU A 114 -2.66 0.76 3.61
CA LEU A 114 -1.96 2.04 3.77
C LEU A 114 -2.14 3.02 2.60
N ASN A 115 -2.96 2.69 1.59
CA ASN A 115 -3.09 3.50 0.39
C ASN A 115 -4.20 4.55 0.52
N VAL A 116 -3.83 5.74 1.04
CA VAL A 116 -4.73 6.91 1.12
C VAL A 116 -5.22 7.42 -0.24
N ALA A 117 -4.55 7.02 -1.33
CA ALA A 117 -4.87 7.43 -2.69
C ALA A 117 -5.82 6.44 -3.41
N GLY A 118 -6.44 5.51 -2.67
CA GLY A 118 -7.46 4.59 -3.19
C GLY A 118 -6.89 3.25 -3.67
N SER A 119 -7.72 2.51 -4.39
CA SER A 119 -7.40 1.22 -4.97
C SER A 119 -6.57 1.33 -6.25
N ALA A 120 -5.98 0.21 -6.67
CA ALA A 120 -5.29 0.09 -7.94
C ALA A 120 -5.94 -1.02 -8.78
N SER A 121 -5.95 -0.84 -10.10
CA SER A 121 -6.28 -1.94 -11.01
C SER A 121 -5.20 -3.02 -10.92
N HIS A 122 -5.60 -4.28 -10.90
CA HIS A 122 -4.73 -5.47 -10.93
C HIS A 122 -5.20 -6.40 -12.04
N VAL A 123 -4.47 -6.45 -13.15
CA VAL A 123 -4.85 -7.17 -14.36
C VAL A 123 -3.90 -8.31 -14.63
N VAL A 124 -4.43 -9.54 -14.68
CA VAL A 124 -3.71 -10.69 -15.24
C VAL A 124 -3.94 -10.71 -16.74
N PHE A 125 -2.97 -10.22 -17.51
CA PHE A 125 -3.11 -10.04 -18.96
C PHE A 125 -2.67 -11.27 -19.76
N MET A 126 -1.89 -12.17 -19.16
CA MET A 126 -1.46 -13.42 -19.78
C MET A 126 -1.03 -14.43 -18.72
N THR A 127 -1.46 -15.69 -18.81
CA THR A 127 -0.93 -16.79 -18.01
C THR A 127 -1.25 -18.13 -18.69
N ASP A 128 -0.48 -19.16 -18.39
CA ASP A 128 -0.85 -20.56 -18.64
C ASP A 128 -1.22 -21.31 -17.36
N TYR A 129 -1.31 -20.60 -16.23
CA TYR A 129 -1.57 -21.06 -14.85
C TYR A 129 -0.47 -21.90 -14.22
N ASP A 130 0.23 -22.70 -15.01
CA ASP A 130 1.09 -23.77 -14.54
C ASP A 130 2.59 -23.43 -14.64
N THR A 131 2.97 -22.43 -15.43
CA THR A 131 4.38 -22.05 -15.59
C THR A 131 4.63 -20.56 -15.44
N TYR A 132 3.83 -19.69 -16.06
CA TYR A 132 4.10 -18.25 -16.09
C TYR A 132 2.85 -17.40 -15.97
N ALA A 133 3.05 -16.15 -15.56
CA ALA A 133 2.02 -15.11 -15.68
C ALA A 133 2.62 -13.72 -15.88
N GLY A 134 1.87 -12.87 -16.57
CA GLY A 134 2.10 -11.44 -16.68
C GLY A 134 0.97 -10.70 -16.00
N ILE A 135 1.34 -9.83 -15.06
CA ILE A 135 0.39 -8.96 -14.36
C ILE A 135 0.76 -7.50 -14.56
N PHE A 136 -0.26 -6.65 -14.58
CA PHE A 136 -0.12 -5.22 -14.66
C PHE A 136 -0.96 -4.58 -13.57
N THR A 137 -0.36 -3.63 -12.85
CA THR A 137 -1.03 -2.84 -11.83
C THR A 137 -0.94 -1.37 -12.18
N CYS A 138 -2.03 -0.64 -11.97
CA CYS A 138 -2.02 0.80 -12.13
C CYS A 138 -2.95 1.50 -11.14
N GLN A 139 -2.42 2.51 -10.48
CA GLN A 139 -3.14 3.38 -9.58
C GLN A 139 -3.19 4.78 -10.21
N LYS A 140 -4.41 5.28 -10.41
CA LYS A 140 -4.63 6.65 -10.83
C LYS A 140 -4.34 7.58 -9.66
N LEU A 141 -3.57 8.62 -9.92
CA LEU A 141 -3.35 9.77 -9.04
C LEU A 141 -3.93 11.00 -9.76
N ALA A 142 -4.20 12.10 -9.06
CA ALA A 142 -4.94 13.25 -9.61
C ALA A 142 -4.65 13.56 -11.10
N PHE A 143 -3.41 13.93 -11.43
CA PHE A 143 -2.96 14.24 -12.81
C PHE A 143 -1.88 13.27 -13.33
N ALA A 144 -1.65 12.18 -12.61
CA ALA A 144 -0.58 11.23 -12.88
C ALA A 144 -1.07 9.80 -12.60
N HIS A 145 -0.23 8.81 -12.83
CA HIS A 145 -0.48 7.47 -12.35
C HIS A 145 0.80 6.79 -11.94
N ARG A 146 0.66 5.79 -11.07
CA ARG A 146 1.71 4.86 -10.72
C ARG A 146 1.36 3.52 -11.34
N GLN A 147 2.28 2.97 -12.12
CA GLN A 147 2.11 1.66 -12.73
C GLN A 147 3.25 0.72 -12.37
N SER A 148 2.98 -0.58 -12.41
CA SER A 148 3.97 -1.63 -12.28
C SER A 148 3.54 -2.86 -13.07
N ALA A 149 4.43 -3.34 -13.92
CA ALA A 149 4.32 -4.64 -14.56
C ALA A 149 5.16 -5.66 -13.78
N THR A 150 4.69 -6.90 -13.71
CA THR A 150 5.41 -8.00 -13.05
C THR A 150 5.27 -9.28 -13.86
N ILE A 151 6.39 -9.99 -14.03
CA ILE A 151 6.47 -11.31 -14.65
C ILE A 151 6.65 -12.33 -13.52
N LEU A 152 5.77 -13.33 -13.52
CA LEU A 152 5.69 -14.37 -12.51
C LEU A 152 6.03 -15.74 -13.10
N SER A 153 6.57 -16.62 -12.27
CA SER A 153 6.82 -18.03 -12.57
C SER A 153 6.36 -18.93 -11.42
N ARG A 154 5.92 -20.16 -11.72
CA ARG A 154 5.63 -21.15 -10.70
C ARG A 154 6.88 -21.70 -10.01
N ILE A 155 8.05 -21.52 -10.60
CA ILE A 155 9.35 -21.88 -10.03
C ILE A 155 10.28 -20.66 -9.98
N ARG A 156 11.45 -20.80 -9.34
CA ARG A 156 12.39 -19.68 -9.12
C ARG A 156 13.06 -19.11 -10.38
N THR A 157 12.83 -19.73 -11.53
CA THR A 157 13.37 -19.35 -12.83
C THR A 157 12.27 -19.36 -13.88
N LEU A 158 12.51 -18.73 -15.02
CA LEU A 158 11.60 -18.76 -16.16
C LEU A 158 12.41 -18.71 -17.44
N ASP A 159 11.99 -19.48 -18.45
CA ASP A 159 12.71 -19.53 -19.71
C ASP A 159 12.64 -18.19 -20.44
N GLN A 160 13.76 -17.80 -21.04
CA GLN A 160 13.87 -16.49 -21.70
C GLN A 160 12.80 -16.29 -22.79
N GLN A 161 12.43 -17.37 -23.51
CA GLN A 161 11.36 -17.32 -24.51
C GLN A 161 10.00 -16.93 -23.91
N GLN A 162 9.70 -17.39 -22.68
CA GLN A 162 8.46 -17.04 -21.98
C GLN A 162 8.52 -15.60 -21.47
N VAL A 163 9.67 -15.17 -20.94
CA VAL A 163 9.91 -13.77 -20.55
C VAL A 163 9.69 -12.83 -21.73
N ASP A 164 10.30 -13.12 -22.88
CA ASP A 164 10.22 -12.29 -24.09
C ASP A 164 8.79 -12.24 -24.63
N LYS A 165 8.07 -13.37 -24.62
CA LYS A 165 6.65 -13.43 -25.00
C LYS A 165 5.79 -12.50 -24.14
N ILE A 166 6.02 -12.48 -22.83
CA ILE A 166 5.25 -11.63 -21.90
C ILE A 166 5.61 -10.16 -22.10
N ARG A 167 6.90 -9.83 -22.25
CA ARG A 167 7.39 -8.46 -22.54
C ARG A 167 6.83 -7.93 -23.85
N GLN A 168 6.79 -8.75 -24.90
CA GLN A 168 6.20 -8.38 -26.19
C GLN A 168 4.69 -8.14 -26.08
N ARG A 169 3.97 -8.94 -25.29
CA ARG A 169 2.54 -8.70 -25.05
C ARG A 169 2.32 -7.39 -24.28
N LEU A 170 3.16 -7.11 -23.29
CA LEU A 170 3.09 -5.90 -22.49
C LEU A 170 3.31 -4.63 -23.33
N SER A 171 4.27 -4.64 -24.25
CA SER A 171 4.56 -3.48 -25.12
C SER A 171 3.41 -3.13 -26.08
N GLN A 172 2.56 -4.10 -26.43
CA GLN A 172 1.34 -3.84 -27.23
C GLN A 172 0.34 -2.93 -26.51
N PHE A 173 0.42 -2.83 -25.18
CA PHE A 173 -0.38 -1.90 -24.37
C PHE A 173 0.30 -0.54 -24.14
N GLY A 174 1.43 -0.28 -24.78
CA GLY A 174 2.19 0.97 -24.61
C GLY A 174 2.96 1.05 -23.29
N VAL A 175 3.15 -0.07 -22.59
CA VAL A 175 3.98 -0.16 -21.39
C VAL A 175 5.39 -0.60 -21.77
N ASP A 176 6.40 0.19 -21.39
CA ASP A 176 7.79 -0.09 -21.75
C ASP A 176 8.30 -1.37 -21.04
N PRO A 177 8.64 -2.44 -21.79
CA PRO A 177 9.19 -3.64 -21.17
C PRO A 177 10.59 -3.42 -20.57
N PHE A 178 11.34 -2.40 -21.00
CA PHE A 178 12.69 -2.10 -20.50
C PHE A 178 12.72 -1.56 -19.06
N ASP A 179 11.58 -1.11 -18.53
CA ASP A 179 11.45 -0.69 -17.13
C ASP A 179 11.45 -1.87 -16.14
N LEU A 180 11.36 -3.11 -16.64
CA LEU A 180 11.38 -4.33 -15.84
C LEU A 180 12.79 -4.70 -15.38
N SER A 181 13.01 -4.70 -14.08
CA SER A 181 14.23 -5.17 -13.42
C SER A 181 14.14 -6.67 -13.11
N ILE A 182 15.25 -7.39 -13.26
CA ILE A 182 15.36 -8.80 -12.88
C ILE A 182 15.33 -8.91 -11.35
N VAL A 183 14.52 -9.82 -10.83
CA VAL A 183 14.44 -10.13 -9.39
C VAL A 183 15.20 -11.41 -9.11
N SER A 184 16.26 -11.32 -8.29
CA SER A 184 17.04 -12.50 -7.92
C SER A 184 16.24 -13.41 -6.98
N GLN A 185 16.15 -14.69 -7.32
CA GLN A 185 15.53 -15.75 -6.49
C GLN A 185 16.60 -16.68 -5.85
N SER A 186 17.87 -16.27 -5.85
CA SER A 186 18.98 -17.02 -5.27
C SER A 186 19.33 -16.50 -3.87
N GLY A 187 19.81 -17.40 -3.00
CA GLY A 187 20.24 -17.04 -1.65
C GLY A 187 19.14 -16.49 -0.74
N CYS A 188 17.88 -16.90 -0.95
CA CYS A 188 16.74 -16.53 -0.13
C CYS A 188 16.81 -17.22 1.23
N SER A 189 16.65 -16.46 2.32
CA SER A 189 16.63 -17.02 3.68
C SER A 189 15.42 -17.94 3.83
N GLN A 190 15.60 -19.15 4.35
CA GLN A 190 14.48 -19.89 4.92
C GLN A 190 14.38 -19.53 6.40
N GLY A 191 13.44 -18.64 6.72
CA GLY A 191 12.62 -18.62 7.94
C GLY A 191 13.23 -18.69 9.34
N ASN A 192 14.55 -18.58 9.54
CA ASN A 192 15.11 -18.83 10.88
C ASN A 192 15.79 -17.62 11.54
N ASN A 193 15.95 -16.48 10.86
CA ASN A 193 16.62 -15.28 11.42
C ASN A 193 16.12 -13.94 10.82
N SER A 194 14.87 -13.86 10.34
CA SER A 194 14.28 -12.60 9.88
C SER A 194 13.48 -11.93 11.00
N VAL A 195 13.58 -10.60 11.06
CA VAL A 195 12.61 -9.80 11.82
C VAL A 195 11.41 -9.64 10.89
N ASP A 196 10.36 -10.40 11.17
CA ASP A 196 9.09 -10.36 10.43
C ASP A 196 8.39 -9.02 10.70
N ILE A 197 8.40 -8.12 9.72
CA ILE A 197 7.61 -6.90 9.76
C ILE A 197 6.29 -7.22 9.07
N ASN A 198 5.38 -7.83 9.82
CA ASN A 198 4.03 -8.08 9.36
C ASN A 198 3.24 -6.76 9.35
N ILE A 199 2.85 -6.30 8.17
CA ILE A 199 1.96 -5.15 8.01
C ILE A 199 0.58 -5.69 7.66
N ASP A 200 -0.23 -5.90 8.70
CA ASP A 200 -1.61 -6.37 8.62
C ASP A 200 -2.59 -5.23 8.99
N PRO A 201 -3.89 -5.35 8.63
CA PRO A 201 -4.89 -4.32 8.93
C PRO A 201 -5.10 -4.04 10.42
N ASN A 202 -4.72 -4.98 11.30
CA ASN A 202 -4.87 -4.90 12.75
C ASN A 202 -3.55 -4.50 13.47
N THR A 203 -2.43 -4.35 12.75
CA THR A 203 -1.13 -3.99 13.33
C THR A 203 -1.17 -2.65 14.08
N PHE A 204 -2.10 -1.76 13.72
CA PHE A 204 -2.26 -0.44 14.35
C PHE A 204 -3.66 -0.20 14.92
N THR A 205 -4.20 -1.14 15.69
CA THR A 205 -5.20 -0.79 16.71
C THR A 205 -4.50 -0.13 17.90
N SER A 206 -5.15 0.82 18.58
CA SER A 206 -4.60 1.50 19.76
C SER A 206 -4.17 0.52 20.88
N GLU A 207 -4.75 -0.67 20.91
CA GLU A 207 -4.41 -1.77 21.83
C GLU A 207 -3.07 -2.44 21.49
N ASN A 208 -2.69 -2.53 20.21
CA ASN A 208 -1.44 -3.18 19.77
C ASN A 208 -0.20 -2.30 19.93
N LEU A 209 -0.34 -0.96 19.81
CA LEU A 209 0.73 -0.01 20.16
C LEU A 209 1.13 -0.11 21.63
N GLY A 210 0.14 -0.30 22.53
CA GLY A 210 0.39 -0.50 23.96
C GLY A 210 1.19 -1.78 24.26
N ASN A 211 0.91 -2.85 23.52
CA ASN A 211 1.63 -4.13 23.66
C ASN A 211 3.05 -4.09 23.11
N VAL A 212 3.31 -3.34 22.04
CA VAL A 212 4.67 -3.14 21.49
C VAL A 212 5.51 -2.27 22.42
N VAL A 213 4.95 -1.19 22.97
CA VAL A 213 5.63 -0.33 23.97
C VAL A 213 5.90 -1.11 25.27
N ARG A 214 4.95 -1.94 25.72
CA ARG A 214 5.12 -2.79 26.91
C ARG A 214 6.18 -3.87 26.72
N LYS A 215 6.19 -4.58 25.58
CA LYS A 215 7.24 -5.58 25.26
C LYS A 215 8.63 -4.95 25.07
N ALA A 216 8.69 -3.73 24.56
CA ALA A 216 9.94 -2.97 24.51
C ALA A 216 10.40 -2.55 25.92
N GLY A 217 9.46 -2.15 26.80
CA GLY A 217 9.75 -1.83 28.20
C GLY A 217 10.21 -3.04 29.04
N GLU A 218 9.64 -4.23 28.79
CA GLU A 218 10.00 -5.47 29.50
C GLU A 218 11.38 -6.03 29.09
N LYS A 219 11.90 -5.66 27.90
CA LYS A 219 13.24 -6.07 27.42
C LYS A 219 14.36 -5.06 27.69
N ILE A 220 14.05 -3.90 28.26
CA ILE A 220 15.03 -2.90 28.70
C ILE A 220 15.04 -2.90 30.24
N GLY A 221 15.28 -4.08 30.81
CA GLY A 221 15.75 -4.24 32.18
C GLY A 221 17.28 -4.18 32.15
N ASP A 222 17.84 -3.28 32.95
CA ASP A 222 19.26 -2.96 33.11
C ASP A 222 19.86 -1.95 32.11
N GLY A 223 19.73 -0.67 32.50
CA GLY A 223 20.73 0.35 32.23
C GLY A 223 20.64 1.05 30.87
N VAL A 224 19.97 2.20 30.85
CA VAL A 224 20.43 3.48 30.27
C VAL A 224 19.27 4.49 30.36
N GLN A 225 19.52 5.61 31.02
CA GLN A 225 18.58 6.72 31.18
C GLN A 225 18.48 7.50 29.87
N TRP A 226 17.45 7.26 29.06
CA TRP A 226 17.20 8.06 27.86
C TRP A 226 16.32 9.25 28.21
N VAL A 227 16.90 10.45 28.13
CA VAL A 227 16.21 11.72 28.38
C VAL A 227 15.32 12.06 27.18
N SER A 228 14.01 11.86 27.29
CA SER A 228 13.03 12.32 26.29
C SER A 228 12.68 13.81 26.50
N GLN A 229 13.61 14.74 26.22
CA GLN A 229 13.32 16.17 26.26
C GLN A 229 13.17 16.78 24.87
N THR A 230 12.29 16.26 24.01
CA THR A 230 11.76 17.04 22.85
C THR A 230 10.39 16.50 22.36
N GLY A 231 9.48 16.15 23.27
CA GLY A 231 8.13 15.69 22.89
C GLY A 231 6.96 16.23 23.74
N SER A 232 7.23 16.78 24.93
CA SER A 232 6.17 17.22 25.85
C SER A 232 5.62 18.64 25.61
N LYS A 233 6.18 19.42 24.66
CA LYS A 233 5.74 20.81 24.43
C LYS A 233 4.57 20.99 23.45
N VAL A 234 4.07 19.92 22.82
CA VAL A 234 2.95 20.02 21.87
C VAL A 234 1.65 19.41 22.41
N TYR A 235 1.71 18.59 23.47
CA TYR A 235 0.51 17.94 24.02
C TYR A 235 -0.44 18.88 24.78
N HIS A 236 0.03 20.03 25.28
CA HIS A 236 -0.82 20.95 26.04
C HIS A 236 -1.53 22.03 25.20
N LYS A 237 -1.56 21.90 23.85
CA LYS A 237 -2.25 22.87 22.99
C LYS A 237 -3.43 22.33 22.17
N ILE A 238 -3.73 21.03 22.25
CA ILE A 238 -4.82 20.41 21.46
C ILE A 238 -5.82 19.62 22.33
N ALA A 239 -5.57 19.44 23.63
CA ALA A 239 -6.53 18.86 24.56
C ALA A 239 -6.85 19.88 25.67
N GLY A 240 -7.87 20.70 25.45
CA GLY A 240 -8.32 21.68 26.43
C GLY A 240 -9.31 22.69 25.85
N THR A 241 -10.48 22.23 25.45
CA THR A 241 -11.67 23.09 25.42
C THR A 241 -12.87 22.22 25.80
N GLU A 242 -13.56 22.68 26.83
CA GLU A 242 -14.87 22.24 27.37
C GLU A 242 -14.91 20.92 28.14
N GLU A 243 -14.90 21.03 29.47
CA GLU A 243 -16.08 20.77 30.31
C GLU A 243 -15.81 21.35 31.71
N ASP A 244 -16.64 22.29 32.18
CA ASP A 244 -16.60 22.78 33.56
C ASP A 244 -18.03 22.89 34.12
N HIS A 245 -18.26 22.15 35.20
CA HIS A 245 -19.45 22.13 36.06
C HIS A 245 -18.91 21.64 37.43
N THR A 246 -19.05 22.26 38.60
CA THR A 246 -20.08 23.17 39.13
C THR A 246 -19.60 23.83 40.46
N THR A 247 -20.16 25.01 40.76
CA THR A 247 -20.44 25.64 42.08
C THR A 247 -19.35 26.24 42.98
N SER A 248 -19.39 27.56 43.18
CA SER A 248 -19.97 28.17 44.41
C SER A 248 -20.00 29.72 44.37
N SER A 249 -21.15 30.25 44.79
CA SER A 249 -21.38 31.54 45.49
C SER A 249 -21.74 32.82 44.70
N THR A 250 -22.99 33.24 44.99
CA THR A 250 -23.47 34.59 45.32
C THR A 250 -24.22 35.41 44.25
N ASP A 251 -25.51 35.56 44.56
CA ASP A 251 -26.39 36.73 44.41
C ASP A 251 -27.10 37.11 43.09
N ARG A 252 -28.44 37.05 43.23
CA ARG A 252 -29.48 38.04 42.89
C ARG A 252 -30.25 37.92 41.56
N ASN A 253 -31.51 37.52 41.77
CA ASN A 253 -32.77 38.17 41.32
C ASN A 253 -33.32 37.96 39.89
N SER A 254 -34.35 37.09 39.86
CA SER A 254 -35.75 37.38 39.46
C SER A 254 -36.18 37.55 37.99
N ARG A 255 -37.33 36.90 37.71
CA ARG A 255 -38.37 37.13 36.66
C ARG A 255 -38.04 36.69 35.22
N VAL A 256 -38.97 36.30 34.35
CA VAL A 256 -40.37 35.78 34.35
C VAL A 256 -40.69 35.52 32.85
N THR A 257 -41.33 34.39 32.54
CA THR A 257 -42.21 34.06 31.38
C THR A 257 -41.89 34.51 29.93
N ASN A 258 -42.04 33.57 28.98
CA ASN A 258 -43.16 33.45 28.00
C ASN A 258 -42.71 33.25 26.54
N GLY A 259 -43.43 32.37 25.82
CA GLY A 259 -43.93 32.69 24.47
C GLY A 259 -43.35 31.97 23.24
N LYS A 260 -44.02 30.88 22.85
CA LYS A 260 -44.65 30.61 21.52
C LYS A 260 -43.85 30.55 20.19
N ASN A 261 -44.14 29.45 19.47
CA ASN A 261 -44.46 29.29 18.02
C ASN A 261 -43.35 29.56 17.00
N ASP A 262 -43.23 28.90 15.84
CA ASP A 262 -44.02 27.94 15.05
C ASP A 262 -43.16 27.55 13.83
N GLY A 263 -43.53 26.50 13.07
CA GLY A 263 -43.17 26.39 11.66
C GLY A 263 -42.27 25.24 11.24
N ARG A 264 -42.91 24.12 10.89
CA ARG A 264 -42.37 22.94 10.18
C ARG A 264 -42.49 23.17 8.66
N LEU A 265 -41.51 22.74 7.85
CA LEU A 265 -41.75 22.11 6.53
C LEU A 265 -40.47 21.51 5.94
N GLU A 266 -40.47 20.18 5.84
CA GLU A 266 -39.58 19.36 5.00
C GLU A 266 -40.02 19.48 3.53
N THR A 267 -39.08 19.27 2.59
CA THR A 267 -39.24 18.28 1.52
C THR A 267 -37.90 18.03 0.82
N ASN A 268 -37.64 16.75 0.58
CA ASN A 268 -36.54 16.18 -0.21
C ASN A 268 -36.79 16.40 -1.69
N ASP A 269 -35.72 16.43 -2.51
CA ASP A 269 -35.79 15.94 -3.89
C ASP A 269 -34.44 15.31 -4.32
N VAL A 270 -34.58 14.15 -4.94
CA VAL A 270 -33.56 13.28 -5.56
C VAL A 270 -33.76 13.42 -7.07
N GLU A 271 -32.70 13.63 -7.86
CA GLU A 271 -32.82 13.56 -9.33
C GLU A 271 -31.61 12.87 -9.98
N TRP A 272 -31.94 12.00 -10.94
CA TRP A 272 -31.11 11.04 -11.67
C TRP A 272 -30.75 11.59 -13.06
N ILE A 273 -29.45 11.57 -13.39
CA ILE A 273 -28.72 11.33 -14.67
C ILE A 273 -29.18 11.97 -16.01
N PRO A 274 -28.35 12.00 -17.09
CA PRO A 274 -27.78 10.85 -17.84
C PRO A 274 -26.24 10.80 -17.94
#